data_AF-A0A0H3KQV0-F1
#
_entry.id   AF-A0A0H3KQV0-F1
#
_cell.length_a   1.000
_cell.length_b   1.000
_cell.length_c   1.000
_cell.angle_alpha   90.00
_cell.angle_beta   90.00
_cell.angle_gamma   90.00
#
_symmetry.space_group_name_H-M   'P 1'
#
loop_
_entity.id
_entity.type
_entity.pdbx_description
1 polymer ?
#
loop_
_entity_poly.entity_id
_entity_poly.type
_entity_poly.pdbx_seq_one_letter_code
_entity_poly.pdbx_strand_id
1 'polypeptide(L)'
;MKMAEAAHRLNHVRGIGRHLVLGLNVKASDHLGTGSRVEVLSSTSCAYQLKQLAVAAGTEWDLANHQCRRTFAYNVANSRLGRMGLVFLKWQLKHASMSWTQLYAASPYQDHALYREFEEEMFEARLGLLEGWAHPDALLSGGAGKKIMQTRARAARDLKQLLRQTAESVELRSTGHAWCISGTHGCHGQGVYDPSMCGGCSQAIIDQGQASAWQMIHLDNLRLAAITDCGPVVADKARRAVERSKQVLHNLGCALPTDDQAQAYTAAREGA
;
A
#
# COMPACT_ATOMS: atom_id res chain seq x y z
N MET A 1 -55.42 2.91 12.58
CA MET A 1 -54.72 1.61 12.50
C MET A 1 -55.25 0.72 13.62
N LYS A 2 -55.67 -0.52 13.32
CA LYS A 2 -56.20 -1.44 14.35
C LYS A 2 -55.03 -1.99 15.20
N MET A 3 -55.22 -2.20 16.51
CA MET A 3 -54.14 -2.63 17.43
C MET A 3 -53.43 -3.91 17.00
N ALA A 4 -54.15 -4.87 16.41
CA ALA A 4 -53.58 -6.10 15.88
C ALA A 4 -52.57 -5.87 14.74
N GLU A 5 -52.83 -4.86 13.89
CA GLU A 5 -51.96 -4.49 12.78
C GLU A 5 -50.66 -3.83 13.29
N ALA A 6 -50.77 -2.98 14.32
CA ALA A 6 -49.63 -2.38 15.00
C ALA A 6 -48.71 -3.44 15.63
N ALA A 7 -49.29 -4.43 16.29
CA ALA A 7 -48.56 -5.54 16.90
C ALA A 7 -47.85 -6.42 15.85
N HIS A 8 -48.52 -6.72 14.74
CA HIS A 8 -47.90 -7.44 13.62
C HIS A 8 -46.69 -6.69 13.04
N ARG A 9 -46.81 -5.38 12.84
CA ARG A 9 -45.71 -4.53 12.36
C ARG A 9 -44.52 -4.52 13.31
N LEU A 10 -44.77 -4.37 14.60
CA LEU A 10 -43.72 -4.40 15.61
C LEU A 10 -42.98 -5.75 15.61
N ASN A 11 -43.72 -6.86 15.47
CA ASN A 11 -43.13 -8.19 15.38
C ASN A 11 -42.32 -8.38 14.10
N HIS A 12 -42.79 -7.85 12.96
CA HIS A 12 -42.03 -7.86 11.70
C HIS A 12 -40.71 -7.09 11.83
N VAL A 13 -40.76 -5.85 12.33
CA VAL A 13 -39.58 -5.01 12.55
C VAL A 13 -38.58 -5.68 13.50
N ARG A 14 -39.07 -6.31 14.58
CA ARG A 14 -38.24 -7.13 15.49
C ARG A 14 -37.58 -8.30 14.76
N GLY A 15 -38.30 -8.96 13.84
CA GLY A 15 -37.78 -10.07 13.04
C GLY A 15 -36.72 -9.64 12.03
N ILE A 16 -36.87 -8.47 11.41
CA ILE A 16 -35.90 -7.94 10.44
C ILE A 16 -34.76 -7.16 11.09
N GLY A 17 -34.89 -6.71 12.35
CA GLY A 17 -33.91 -5.87 13.05
C GLY A 17 -32.51 -6.48 13.21
N ARG A 18 -32.36 -7.78 12.94
CA ARG A 18 -31.06 -8.47 12.89
C ARG A 18 -30.30 -8.31 11.57
N HIS A 19 -30.90 -7.74 10.53
CA HIS A 19 -30.25 -7.54 9.23
C HIS A 19 -29.41 -6.27 9.25
N LEU A 20 -28.25 -6.33 8.61
CA LEU A 20 -27.29 -5.22 8.58
C LEU A 20 -27.82 -3.99 7.83
N VAL A 21 -28.65 -4.21 6.80
CA VAL A 21 -29.13 -3.14 5.93
C VAL A 21 -30.64 -3.23 5.77
N LEU A 22 -31.32 -2.17 6.21
CA LEU A 22 -32.76 -1.99 6.09
C LEU A 22 -33.05 -0.86 5.09
N GLY A 23 -34.25 -0.85 4.53
CA GLY A 23 -34.69 0.17 3.57
C GLY A 23 -36.13 0.61 3.85
N LEU A 24 -36.47 1.79 3.34
CA LEU A 24 -37.84 2.31 3.37
C LEU A 24 -38.56 1.92 2.07
N ASN A 25 -39.63 1.15 2.19
CA ASN A 25 -40.51 0.77 1.11
C ASN A 25 -41.72 1.70 1.07
N VAL A 26 -41.77 2.58 0.08
CA VAL A 26 -42.87 3.53 -0.16
C VAL A 26 -44.06 2.90 -0.91
N LYS A 27 -43.89 1.74 -1.56
CA LYS A 27 -44.98 1.04 -2.25
C LYS A 27 -45.86 0.22 -1.31
N ALA A 28 -45.30 -0.23 -0.18
CA ALA A 28 -46.03 -0.88 0.89
C ALA A 28 -46.50 0.21 1.89
N SER A 29 -47.48 1.01 1.48
CA SER A 29 -47.94 2.16 2.26
C SER A 29 -48.99 1.80 3.31
N ASP A 30 -48.86 2.41 4.49
CA ASP A 30 -49.70 2.16 5.67
C ASP A 30 -50.77 3.21 5.94
N HIS A 31 -50.82 4.27 5.13
CA HIS A 31 -51.72 5.40 5.30
C HIS A 31 -52.29 5.82 3.95
N LEU A 32 -53.31 5.15 3.43
CA LEU A 32 -54.02 5.60 2.21
C LEU A 32 -53.08 6.00 1.04
N GLY A 33 -51.90 5.37 0.92
CA GLY A 33 -50.89 5.70 -0.10
C GLY A 33 -49.79 6.72 0.30
N THR A 34 -49.75 7.23 1.53
CA THR A 34 -48.78 8.28 1.97
C THR A 34 -47.71 7.83 2.98
N GLY A 35 -47.78 6.62 3.53
CA GLY A 35 -46.77 6.06 4.46
C GLY A 35 -45.69 5.19 3.81
N SER A 36 -44.60 4.94 4.55
CA SER A 36 -43.50 4.02 4.18
C SER A 36 -43.29 2.93 5.26
N ARG A 37 -42.84 1.74 4.85
CA ARG A 37 -42.50 0.63 5.76
C ARG A 37 -40.99 0.39 5.81
N VAL A 38 -40.49 -0.01 6.98
CA VAL A 38 -39.13 -0.52 7.12
C VAL A 38 -39.11 -1.99 6.70
N GLU A 39 -38.26 -2.33 5.75
CA GLU A 39 -38.07 -3.67 5.21
C GLU A 39 -36.57 -4.00 5.08
N VAL A 40 -36.24 -5.28 4.87
CA VAL A 40 -34.88 -5.65 4.46
C VAL A 40 -34.62 -5.09 3.06
N LEU A 41 -33.46 -4.48 2.86
CA LEU A 41 -33.13 -3.87 1.57
C LEU A 41 -33.08 -4.93 0.46
N SER A 42 -33.89 -4.76 -0.57
CA SER A 42 -33.88 -5.64 -1.74
C SER A 42 -32.69 -5.36 -2.67
N SER A 43 -32.31 -6.33 -3.50
CA SER A 43 -31.27 -6.16 -4.52
C SER A 43 -31.60 -5.06 -5.53
N THR A 44 -32.88 -4.93 -5.91
CA THR A 44 -33.39 -3.89 -6.80
C THR A 44 -33.31 -2.50 -6.16
N SER A 45 -33.69 -2.39 -4.88
CA SER A 45 -33.57 -1.14 -4.13
C SER A 45 -32.12 -0.73 -3.97
N CYS A 46 -31.22 -1.69 -3.71
CA CYS A 46 -29.78 -1.43 -3.66
C CYS A 46 -29.24 -0.91 -5.00
N ALA A 47 -29.62 -1.54 -6.12
CA ALA A 47 -29.23 -1.07 -7.45
C ALA A 47 -29.75 0.34 -7.74
N TYR A 48 -30.99 0.65 -7.36
CA TYR A 48 -31.54 2.00 -7.48
C TYR A 48 -30.72 3.03 -6.69
N GLN A 49 -30.37 2.71 -5.44
CA GLN A 49 -29.55 3.60 -4.62
C GLN A 49 -28.13 3.81 -5.18
N LEU A 50 -27.52 2.79 -5.78
CA LEU A 50 -26.23 2.95 -6.47
C LEU A 50 -26.31 3.91 -7.66
N LYS A 51 -27.41 3.92 -8.41
CA LYS A 51 -27.64 4.90 -9.48
C LYS A 51 -27.81 6.32 -8.94
N GLN A 52 -28.56 6.47 -7.84
CA GLN A 52 -28.70 7.77 -7.18
C GLN A 52 -27.35 8.28 -6.65
N LEU A 53 -26.50 7.39 -6.13
CA LEU A 53 -25.15 7.71 -5.71
C LEU A 53 -24.29 8.19 -6.89
N ALA A 54 -24.37 7.54 -8.04
CA ALA A 54 -23.66 7.95 -9.25
C ALA A 54 -24.08 9.36 -9.70
N VAL A 55 -25.39 9.64 -9.73
CA VAL A 55 -25.93 10.97 -10.04
C VAL A 55 -25.45 12.02 -9.03
N ALA A 56 -25.50 11.71 -7.73
CA ALA A 56 -25.04 12.62 -6.68
C ALA A 56 -23.53 12.91 -6.74
N ALA A 57 -22.75 11.96 -7.27
CA ALA A 57 -21.32 12.14 -7.53
C ALA A 57 -21.04 12.89 -8.86
N GLY A 58 -22.07 13.32 -9.58
CA GLY A 58 -21.93 14.06 -10.84
C GLY A 58 -21.54 13.20 -12.03
N THR A 59 -21.84 11.89 -11.99
CA THR A 59 -21.55 10.98 -13.12
C THR A 59 -22.83 10.38 -13.70
N GLU A 60 -22.83 10.21 -15.02
CA GLU A 60 -23.90 9.52 -15.76
C GLU A 60 -23.72 8.00 -15.77
N TRP A 61 -22.77 7.48 -15.00
CA TRP A 61 -22.49 6.05 -14.93
C TRP A 61 -23.69 5.27 -14.37
N ASP A 62 -24.22 4.32 -15.14
CA ASP A 62 -25.31 3.44 -14.69
C ASP A 62 -24.82 2.34 -13.72
N LEU A 63 -24.57 2.72 -12.47
CA LEU A 63 -23.87 1.87 -11.50
C LEU A 63 -24.74 0.69 -11.03
N ALA A 64 -24.19 -0.51 -11.08
CA ALA A 64 -24.88 -1.74 -10.69
C ALA A 64 -24.07 -2.61 -9.71
N ASN A 65 -24.79 -3.39 -8.88
CA ASN A 65 -24.21 -4.32 -7.90
C ASN A 65 -23.12 -5.23 -8.49
N HIS A 66 -23.34 -5.73 -9.72
CA HIS A 66 -22.41 -6.64 -10.38
C HIS A 66 -21.14 -5.94 -10.86
N GLN A 67 -21.21 -4.66 -11.21
CA GLN A 67 -20.04 -3.87 -11.59
C GLN A 67 -19.11 -3.71 -10.38
N CYS A 68 -19.65 -3.40 -9.19
CA CYS A 68 -18.84 -3.33 -7.97
C CYS A 68 -18.06 -4.64 -7.70
N ARG A 69 -18.72 -5.78 -7.90
CA ARG A 69 -18.10 -7.10 -7.74
C ARG A 69 -17.00 -7.36 -8.78
N ARG A 70 -17.20 -6.95 -10.03
CA ARG A 70 -16.17 -7.03 -11.09
C ARG A 70 -15.01 -6.09 -10.83
N THR A 71 -15.27 -4.84 -10.43
CA THR A 71 -14.24 -3.86 -10.07
C THR A 71 -13.38 -4.36 -8.90
N PHE A 72 -13.98 -4.98 -7.89
CA PHE A 72 -13.23 -5.63 -6.81
C PHE A 72 -12.32 -6.75 -7.35
N ALA A 73 -12.85 -7.65 -8.17
CA ALA A 73 -12.07 -8.74 -8.75
C ALA A 73 -10.90 -8.23 -9.62
N TYR A 74 -11.16 -7.22 -10.43
CA TYR A 74 -10.15 -6.53 -11.23
C TYR A 74 -9.03 -5.95 -10.37
N ASN A 75 -9.37 -5.16 -9.35
CA ASN A 75 -8.36 -4.52 -8.50
C ASN A 75 -7.52 -5.53 -7.73
N VAL A 76 -8.12 -6.62 -7.25
CA VAL A 76 -7.39 -7.66 -6.52
C VAL A 76 -6.46 -8.45 -7.45
N ALA A 77 -6.93 -8.81 -8.65
CA ALA A 77 -6.12 -9.54 -9.62
C ALA A 77 -4.92 -8.71 -10.13
N ASN A 78 -5.09 -7.39 -10.26
CA ASN A 78 -4.05 -6.45 -10.69
C ASN A 78 -3.29 -5.80 -9.52
N SER A 79 -3.51 -6.27 -8.29
CA SER A 79 -2.73 -5.84 -7.12
C SER A 79 -1.39 -6.57 -7.08
N ARG A 80 -0.57 -6.26 -6.07
CA ARG A 80 0.67 -7.00 -5.77
C ARG A 80 0.49 -8.49 -5.49
N LEU A 81 -0.75 -8.97 -5.33
CA LEU A 81 -1.04 -10.41 -5.23
C LEU A 81 -0.85 -11.15 -6.57
N GLY A 82 -0.85 -10.44 -7.70
CA GLY A 82 -0.64 -11.00 -9.04
C GLY A 82 -1.50 -12.25 -9.31
N ARG A 83 -0.87 -13.31 -9.84
CA ARG A 83 -1.56 -14.58 -10.16
C ARG A 83 -2.18 -15.27 -8.94
N MET A 84 -1.64 -15.07 -7.74
CA MET A 84 -2.24 -15.59 -6.49
C MET A 84 -3.54 -14.90 -6.13
N GLY A 85 -3.74 -13.66 -6.59
CA GLY A 85 -5.00 -12.93 -6.47
C GLY A 85 -6.17 -13.67 -7.12
N LEU A 86 -5.95 -14.39 -8.23
CA LEU A 86 -7.00 -15.18 -8.89
C LEU A 86 -7.46 -16.37 -8.04
N VAL A 87 -6.55 -17.02 -7.32
CA VAL A 87 -6.90 -18.13 -6.42
C VAL A 87 -7.73 -17.61 -5.25
N PHE A 88 -7.29 -16.51 -4.63
CA PHE A 88 -8.04 -15.84 -3.58
C PHE A 88 -9.44 -15.42 -4.05
N LEU A 89 -9.53 -14.79 -5.22
CA LEU A 89 -10.80 -14.33 -5.79
C LEU A 89 -11.76 -15.48 -6.08
N LYS A 90 -11.26 -16.62 -6.59
CA LYS A 90 -12.10 -17.80 -6.82
C LYS A 90 -12.81 -18.23 -5.53
N TRP A 91 -12.09 -18.27 -4.41
CA TRP A 91 -12.65 -18.62 -3.10
C TRP A 91 -13.56 -17.53 -2.54
N GLN A 92 -13.09 -16.29 -2.51
CA GLN A 92 -13.83 -15.15 -1.93
C GLN A 92 -15.16 -14.90 -2.65
N LEU A 93 -15.15 -15.00 -3.98
CA LEU A 93 -16.34 -14.79 -4.81
C LEU A 93 -17.13 -16.09 -5.02
N LYS A 94 -16.65 -17.25 -4.52
CA LYS A 94 -17.28 -18.56 -4.70
C LYS A 94 -17.49 -18.92 -6.17
N HIS A 95 -16.53 -18.60 -7.02
CA HIS A 95 -16.60 -18.96 -8.44
C HIS A 95 -16.41 -20.47 -8.63
N ALA A 96 -17.23 -21.05 -9.51
CA ALA A 96 -17.21 -22.47 -9.82
C ALA A 96 -15.88 -22.91 -10.44
N SER A 97 -15.24 -22.03 -11.23
CA SER A 97 -13.96 -22.31 -11.90
C SER A 97 -13.01 -21.13 -11.86
N MET A 98 -11.75 -21.39 -12.22
CA MET A 98 -10.73 -20.36 -12.40
C MET A 98 -11.04 -19.47 -13.61
N SER A 99 -11.58 -20.03 -14.70
CA SER A 99 -11.94 -19.29 -15.91
C SER A 99 -13.00 -18.21 -15.65
N TRP A 100 -13.97 -18.47 -14.78
CA TRP A 100 -14.94 -17.45 -14.33
C TRP A 100 -14.27 -16.31 -13.57
N THR A 101 -13.24 -16.62 -12.79
CA THR A 101 -12.48 -15.61 -12.04
C THR A 101 -11.63 -14.75 -12.98
N GLN A 102 -11.01 -15.36 -13.99
CA GLN A 102 -10.28 -14.64 -15.04
C GLN A 102 -11.20 -13.69 -15.81
N LEU A 103 -12.43 -14.11 -16.16
CA LEU A 103 -13.39 -13.23 -16.85
C LEU A 103 -13.76 -11.99 -16.02
N TYR A 104 -13.82 -12.12 -14.69
CA TYR A 104 -14.10 -10.99 -13.79
C TYR A 104 -12.88 -10.10 -13.56
N ALA A 105 -11.69 -10.69 -13.60
CA ALA A 105 -10.40 -10.00 -13.48
C ALA A 105 -9.96 -9.32 -14.78
N ALA A 106 -10.45 -9.78 -15.93
CA ALA A 106 -10.16 -9.21 -17.24
C ALA A 106 -10.97 -7.93 -17.45
N SER A 107 -10.30 -6.87 -17.89
CA SER A 107 -10.97 -5.70 -18.47
C SER A 107 -10.96 -5.82 -19.99
N PRO A 108 -12.12 -5.71 -20.66
CA PRO A 108 -12.17 -5.68 -22.12
C PRO A 108 -11.56 -4.40 -22.74
N TYR A 109 -11.21 -3.40 -21.92
CA TYR A 109 -10.59 -2.14 -22.33
C TYR A 109 -9.11 -2.01 -21.92
N GLN A 110 -8.50 -3.08 -21.42
CA GLN A 110 -7.07 -3.06 -21.11
C GLN A 110 -6.25 -3.21 -22.38
N ASP A 111 -5.30 -2.29 -22.56
CA ASP A 111 -4.29 -2.41 -23.58
C ASP A 111 -3.13 -3.28 -23.06
N HIS A 112 -2.99 -4.49 -23.59
CA HIS A 112 -1.85 -5.35 -23.27
C HIS A 112 -0.52 -4.75 -23.73
N ALA A 113 -0.52 -3.86 -24.74
CA ALA A 113 0.67 -3.10 -25.12
C ALA A 113 1.09 -2.17 -23.98
N LEU A 114 0.15 -1.45 -23.36
CA LEU A 114 0.44 -0.57 -22.22
C LEU A 114 1.03 -1.32 -21.02
N TYR A 115 0.61 -2.56 -20.76
CA TYR A 115 1.23 -3.37 -19.69
C TYR A 115 2.67 -3.77 -20.02
N ARG A 116 2.95 -4.14 -21.27
CA ARG A 116 4.33 -4.40 -21.69
C ARG A 116 5.17 -3.13 -21.60
N GLU A 117 4.63 -1.99 -22.03
CA GLU A 117 5.31 -0.69 -21.89
C GLU A 117 5.60 -0.39 -20.41
N PHE A 118 4.66 -0.63 -19.49
CA PHE A 118 4.92 -0.48 -18.06
C PHE A 118 5.98 -1.47 -17.54
N GLU A 119 5.95 -2.73 -17.95
CA GLU A 119 6.95 -3.73 -17.56
C GLU A 119 8.35 -3.38 -18.11
N GLU A 120 8.42 -2.87 -19.35
CA GLU A 120 9.63 -2.36 -20.00
C GLU A 120 10.17 -1.14 -19.26
N GLU A 121 9.33 -0.14 -18.95
CA GLU A 121 9.72 1.04 -18.17
C GLU A 121 10.19 0.66 -16.76
N MET A 122 9.51 -0.27 -16.09
CA MET A 122 9.94 -0.80 -14.80
C MET A 122 11.25 -1.58 -14.88
N PHE A 123 11.49 -2.28 -15.99
CA PHE A 123 12.75 -2.96 -16.24
C PHE A 123 13.88 -1.96 -16.46
N GLU A 124 13.71 -0.98 -17.34
CA GLU A 124 14.71 0.03 -17.64
C GLU A 124 15.00 0.91 -16.41
N ALA A 125 13.99 1.26 -15.60
CA ALA A 125 14.20 1.96 -14.32
C ALA A 125 15.04 1.14 -13.33
N ARG A 126 14.80 -0.19 -13.23
CA ARG A 126 15.62 -1.07 -12.38
C ARG A 126 17.03 -1.22 -12.93
N LEU A 127 17.18 -1.34 -14.25
CA LEU A 127 18.48 -1.41 -14.88
C LEU A 127 19.29 -0.13 -14.59
N GLY A 128 18.69 1.05 -14.74
CA GLY A 128 19.33 2.33 -14.43
C GLY A 128 19.80 2.44 -12.98
N LEU A 129 19.02 1.93 -12.01
CA LEU A 129 19.47 1.85 -10.61
C LEU A 129 20.69 0.95 -10.45
N LEU A 130 20.66 -0.24 -11.04
CA LEU A 130 21.77 -1.19 -10.97
C LEU A 130 23.04 -0.65 -11.65
N GLU A 131 22.90 0.01 -12.80
CA GLU A 131 23.99 0.70 -13.50
C GLU A 131 24.59 1.82 -12.64
N GLY A 132 23.74 2.65 -12.02
CA GLY A 132 24.17 3.67 -11.08
C GLY A 132 24.96 3.08 -9.90
N TRP A 133 24.47 1.98 -9.32
CA TRP A 133 25.15 1.31 -8.20
C TRP A 133 26.43 0.58 -8.60
N ALA A 134 26.56 0.19 -9.87
CA ALA A 134 27.77 -0.45 -10.39
C ALA A 134 28.94 0.54 -10.56
N HIS A 135 28.67 1.86 -10.60
CA HIS A 135 29.71 2.87 -10.72
C HIS A 135 30.68 2.82 -9.52
N PRO A 136 32.00 2.88 -9.72
CA PRO A 136 32.99 2.81 -8.65
C PRO A 136 32.78 3.82 -7.52
N ASP A 137 32.32 5.02 -7.87
CA ASP A 137 32.12 6.14 -6.93
C ASP A 137 30.74 6.15 -6.24
N ALA A 138 29.82 5.25 -6.63
CA ALA A 138 28.48 5.26 -6.06
C ALA A 138 28.51 4.83 -4.58
N LEU A 139 28.30 5.77 -3.66
CA LEU A 139 28.26 5.48 -2.23
C LEU A 139 26.92 4.84 -1.85
N LEU A 140 26.99 3.65 -1.24
CA LEU A 140 25.81 2.89 -0.84
C LEU A 140 25.85 2.56 0.66
N SER A 141 24.67 2.48 1.25
CA SER A 141 24.44 1.97 2.60
C SER A 141 23.45 0.81 2.57
N GLY A 142 23.12 0.27 3.74
CA GLY A 142 22.39 -0.99 3.87
C GLY A 142 23.26 -2.22 3.59
N GLY A 143 22.83 -3.39 4.03
CA GLY A 143 23.63 -4.61 3.97
C GLY A 143 23.84 -5.13 2.55
N ALA A 144 22.84 -4.99 1.67
CA ALA A 144 22.99 -5.34 0.26
C ALA A 144 23.81 -4.29 -0.50
N GLY A 145 23.63 -3.00 -0.19
CA GLY A 145 24.43 -1.92 -0.77
C GLY A 145 25.94 -2.09 -0.49
N LYS A 146 26.30 -2.41 0.75
CA LYS A 146 27.69 -2.73 1.13
C LYS A 146 28.25 -3.93 0.36
N LYS A 147 27.45 -4.98 0.13
CA LYS A 147 27.87 -6.13 -0.68
C LYS A 147 28.10 -5.74 -2.13
N ILE A 148 27.22 -4.92 -2.72
CA ILE A 148 27.39 -4.41 -4.09
C ILE A 148 28.71 -3.64 -4.22
N MET A 149 29.01 -2.75 -3.28
CA MET A 149 30.28 -2.01 -3.27
C MET A 149 31.50 -2.95 -3.21
N GLN A 150 31.42 -4.04 -2.45
CA GLN A 150 32.48 -5.05 -2.38
C GLN A 150 32.61 -5.86 -3.67
N THR A 151 31.49 -6.21 -4.32
CA THR A 151 31.49 -7.08 -5.50
C THR A 151 31.78 -6.34 -6.79
N ARG A 152 31.34 -5.07 -6.93
CA ARG A 152 31.51 -4.28 -8.16
C ARG A 152 32.97 -3.96 -8.49
N ALA A 153 33.87 -4.08 -7.52
CA ALA A 153 35.32 -3.98 -7.75
C ALA A 153 35.87 -5.14 -8.60
N ARG A 154 35.13 -6.23 -8.77
CA ARG A 154 35.51 -7.35 -9.63
C ARG A 154 35.07 -7.09 -11.06
N ALA A 155 36.00 -7.17 -12.01
CA ALA A 155 35.68 -7.03 -13.42
C ALA A 155 34.76 -8.18 -13.87
N ALA A 156 33.54 -7.84 -14.30
CA ALA A 156 32.69 -8.74 -15.05
C ALA A 156 33.16 -8.80 -16.50
N ARG A 157 33.11 -9.99 -17.12
CA ARG A 157 33.43 -10.15 -18.55
C ARG A 157 32.51 -9.32 -19.44
N ASP A 158 31.22 -9.28 -19.09
CA ASP A 158 30.21 -8.41 -19.68
C ASP A 158 29.33 -7.84 -18.56
N LEU A 159 29.65 -6.63 -18.11
CA LEU A 159 28.91 -5.96 -17.05
C LEU A 159 27.47 -5.66 -17.50
N LYS A 160 27.27 -5.25 -18.74
CA LYS A 160 25.95 -4.85 -19.25
C LYS A 160 24.99 -6.05 -19.26
N GLN A 161 25.46 -7.20 -19.74
CA GLN A 161 24.66 -8.42 -19.73
C GLN A 161 24.34 -8.88 -18.29
N LEU A 162 25.33 -8.83 -17.38
CA LEU A 162 25.13 -9.19 -15.98
C LEU A 162 24.05 -8.31 -15.31
N LEU A 163 24.09 -7.00 -15.55
CA LEU A 163 23.12 -6.06 -14.99
C LEU A 163 21.72 -6.27 -15.54
N ARG A 164 21.56 -6.51 -16.86
CA ARG A 164 20.25 -6.85 -17.44
C ARG A 164 19.68 -8.14 -16.85
N GLN A 165 20.47 -9.21 -16.75
CA GLN A 165 20.03 -10.46 -16.13
C GLN A 165 19.67 -10.30 -14.65
N THR A 166 20.40 -9.43 -13.94
CA THR A 166 20.08 -9.09 -12.55
C THR A 166 18.77 -8.31 -12.45
N ALA A 167 18.53 -7.35 -13.34
CA ALA A 167 17.27 -6.61 -13.42
C ALA A 167 16.07 -7.53 -13.74
N GLU A 168 16.24 -8.57 -14.56
CA GLU A 168 15.17 -9.54 -14.82
C GLU A 168 14.84 -10.41 -13.60
N SER A 169 15.87 -10.79 -12.83
CA SER A 169 15.74 -11.77 -11.75
C SER A 169 15.46 -11.18 -10.36
N VAL A 170 15.76 -9.89 -10.15
CA VAL A 170 15.61 -9.22 -8.86
C VAL A 170 14.43 -8.26 -8.87
N GLU A 171 13.55 -8.41 -7.87
CA GLU A 171 12.53 -7.42 -7.56
C GLU A 171 13.14 -6.33 -6.67
N LEU A 172 12.99 -5.07 -7.08
CA LEU A 172 13.43 -3.91 -6.32
C LEU A 172 12.23 -3.08 -5.91
N ARG A 173 11.93 -3.04 -4.62
CA ARG A 173 10.84 -2.24 -4.08
C ARG A 173 11.39 -0.97 -3.41
N SER A 174 10.92 0.19 -3.84
CA SER A 174 11.14 1.44 -3.08
C SER A 174 10.31 1.45 -1.79
N THR A 175 10.94 1.85 -0.70
CA THR A 175 10.32 2.10 0.62
C THR A 175 10.33 3.58 0.98
N GLY A 176 10.77 4.45 0.07
CA GLY A 176 11.01 5.88 0.31
C GLY A 176 12.34 6.19 1.02
N HIS A 177 12.88 5.25 1.78
CA HIS A 177 14.14 5.38 2.52
C HIS A 177 15.16 4.28 2.20
N ALA A 178 14.80 3.30 1.36
CA ALA A 178 15.68 2.26 0.84
C ALA A 178 15.05 1.57 -0.38
N TRP A 179 15.89 0.89 -1.16
CA TRP A 179 15.50 -0.15 -2.11
C TRP A 179 15.60 -1.52 -1.43
N CYS A 180 14.50 -2.28 -1.44
CA CYS A 180 14.38 -3.57 -0.77
C CYS A 180 14.33 -4.71 -1.80
N ILE A 181 15.22 -5.69 -1.64
CA ILE A 181 15.28 -6.90 -2.46
C ILE A 181 14.37 -8.02 -1.92
N SER A 182 13.98 -7.96 -0.63
CA SER A 182 13.19 -9.03 0.00
C SER A 182 11.70 -8.99 -0.36
N GLY A 183 11.25 -7.96 -1.08
CA GLY A 183 9.83 -7.74 -1.35
C GLY A 183 9.01 -7.62 -0.07
N THR A 184 8.12 -8.59 0.17
CA THR A 184 7.31 -8.71 1.40
C THR A 184 7.75 -9.83 2.33
N HIS A 185 8.64 -10.73 1.90
CA HIS A 185 9.05 -11.89 2.67
C HIS A 185 10.30 -11.56 3.50
N GLY A 186 10.31 -11.87 4.80
CA GLY A 186 11.46 -11.63 5.67
C GLY A 186 11.77 -10.17 6.02
N CYS A 187 10.84 -9.24 5.79
CA CYS A 187 10.98 -7.85 6.22
C CYS A 187 10.69 -7.71 7.73
N HIS A 188 11.71 -7.35 8.50
CA HIS A 188 11.59 -7.12 9.95
C HIS A 188 11.17 -5.68 10.30
N GLY A 189 11.30 -4.74 9.36
CA GLY A 189 11.01 -3.30 9.57
C GLY A 189 9.56 -2.89 9.28
N GLN A 190 8.67 -3.86 9.00
CA GLN A 190 7.26 -3.62 8.63
C GLN A 190 7.09 -2.62 7.46
N GLY A 191 8.08 -2.49 6.57
CA GLY A 191 8.02 -1.54 5.45
C GLY A 191 8.40 -0.11 5.85
N VAL A 192 7.47 0.84 5.70
CA VAL A 192 7.73 2.28 5.88
C VAL A 192 7.79 2.71 7.36
N TYR A 193 7.32 1.87 8.28
CA TYR A 193 7.07 2.28 9.67
C TYR A 193 8.30 2.37 10.58
N ASP A 194 9.34 1.55 10.36
CA ASP A 194 10.58 1.64 11.15
C ASP A 194 11.82 1.71 10.23
N PRO A 195 12.14 2.92 9.72
CA PRO A 195 13.27 3.12 8.80
C PRO A 195 14.62 2.71 9.41
N SER A 196 14.74 2.76 10.73
CA SER A 196 15.98 2.41 11.44
C SER A 196 16.38 0.93 11.20
N MET A 197 15.42 0.06 10.88
CA MET A 197 15.67 -1.34 10.57
C MET A 197 16.34 -1.53 9.21
N CYS A 198 16.13 -0.61 8.26
CA CYS A 198 16.71 -0.68 6.93
C CYS A 198 18.21 -0.33 6.90
N GLY A 199 18.69 0.51 7.82
CA GLY A 199 20.11 0.91 7.87
C GLY A 199 21.09 -0.27 8.05
N GLY A 200 20.66 -1.34 8.72
CA GLY A 200 21.44 -2.56 8.93
C GLY A 200 20.88 -3.82 8.23
N CYS A 201 19.79 -3.69 7.47
CA CYS A 201 19.13 -4.83 6.85
C CYS A 201 20.00 -5.45 5.74
N SER A 202 20.14 -6.77 5.74
CA SER A 202 20.92 -7.51 4.73
C SER A 202 20.36 -7.43 3.31
N GLN A 203 19.10 -7.02 3.16
CA GLN A 203 18.34 -6.93 1.90
C GLN A 203 18.08 -5.49 1.45
N ALA A 204 18.54 -4.50 2.22
CA ALA A 204 18.36 -3.09 1.90
C ALA A 204 19.58 -2.54 1.16
N ILE A 205 19.32 -1.75 0.13
CA ILE A 205 20.26 -0.91 -0.58
C ILE A 205 19.77 0.53 -0.39
N ILE A 206 20.64 1.39 0.13
CA ILE A 206 20.34 2.80 0.31
C ILE A 206 21.36 3.56 -0.52
N ASP A 207 20.89 4.38 -1.45
CA ASP A 207 21.72 5.22 -2.31
C ASP A 207 21.50 6.71 -1.99
N GLN A 208 22.23 7.56 -2.72
CA GLN A 208 22.15 9.02 -2.59
C GLN A 208 20.73 9.58 -2.81
N GLY A 209 19.89 8.90 -3.59
CA GLY A 209 18.50 9.32 -3.81
C GLY A 209 17.64 9.30 -2.54
N GLN A 210 18.06 8.58 -1.48
CA GLN A 210 17.37 8.58 -0.19
C GLN A 210 18.08 9.41 0.89
N ALA A 211 19.15 10.15 0.56
CA ALA A 211 19.91 10.93 1.53
C ALA A 211 19.05 11.94 2.30
N SER A 212 18.20 12.69 1.59
CA SER A 212 17.29 13.67 2.21
C SER A 212 16.30 13.01 3.18
N ALA A 213 15.76 11.85 2.81
CA ALA A 213 14.90 11.06 3.69
C ALA A 213 15.66 10.63 4.96
N TRP A 214 16.92 10.19 4.83
CA TRP A 214 17.74 9.81 5.97
C TRP A 214 18.16 10.98 6.86
N GLN A 215 18.32 12.20 6.31
CA GLN A 215 18.52 13.41 7.11
C GLN A 215 17.28 13.70 7.96
N MET A 216 16.08 13.61 7.39
CA MET A 216 14.83 13.80 8.13
C MET A 216 14.61 12.70 9.17
N ILE A 217 14.93 11.45 8.85
CA ILE A 217 14.90 10.34 9.82
C ILE A 217 15.89 10.59 10.95
N HIS A 218 17.08 11.11 10.68
CA HIS A 218 18.07 11.44 11.71
C HIS A 218 17.55 12.53 12.66
N LEU A 219 16.95 13.59 12.12
CA LEU A 219 16.32 14.65 12.91
C LEU A 219 15.21 14.12 13.81
N ASP A 220 14.32 13.27 13.28
CA ASP A 220 13.26 12.66 14.09
C ASP A 220 13.84 11.70 15.15
N ASN A 221 14.90 10.95 14.84
CA ASN A 221 15.58 10.12 15.82
C ASN A 221 16.22 10.94 16.96
N LEU A 222 16.81 12.11 16.67
CA LEU A 222 17.34 13.03 17.68
C LEU A 222 16.22 13.54 18.59
N ARG A 223 15.10 13.98 17.99
CA ARG A 223 13.90 14.41 18.71
C ARG A 223 13.39 13.31 19.64
N LEU A 224 13.26 12.08 19.14
CA LEU A 224 12.81 10.93 19.92
C LEU A 224 13.80 10.54 21.03
N ALA A 225 15.11 10.71 20.80
CA ALA A 225 16.14 10.43 21.80
C ALA A 225 16.19 11.48 22.93
N ALA A 226 15.65 12.68 22.71
CA ALA A 226 15.53 13.72 23.74
C ALA A 226 14.39 13.45 24.74
N ILE A 227 13.51 12.48 24.45
CA ILE A 227 12.41 12.09 25.35
C ILE A 227 12.98 11.28 26.53
N THR A 228 12.93 11.87 27.72
CA THR A 228 13.54 11.31 28.94
C THR A 228 12.56 10.63 29.89
N ASP A 229 11.25 10.77 29.67
CA ASP A 229 10.18 10.15 30.46
C ASP A 229 9.84 8.71 30.02
N CYS A 230 10.76 8.07 29.29
CA CYS A 230 10.60 6.70 28.80
C CYS A 230 11.51 5.71 29.54
N GLY A 231 11.09 4.45 29.65
CA GLY A 231 11.89 3.41 30.29
C GLY A 231 13.22 3.14 29.57
N PRO A 232 14.21 2.51 30.24
CA PRO A 232 15.58 2.36 29.73
C PRO A 232 15.67 1.62 28.38
N VAL A 233 14.74 0.71 28.11
CA VAL A 233 14.66 -0.04 26.84
C VAL A 233 14.31 0.87 25.66
N VAL A 234 13.40 1.83 25.88
CA VAL A 234 12.97 2.78 24.85
C VAL A 234 14.08 3.78 24.57
N ALA A 235 14.71 4.31 25.61
CA ALA A 235 15.88 5.17 25.49
C ALA A 235 17.02 4.48 24.72
N ASP A 236 17.30 3.20 25.01
CA ASP A 236 18.30 2.43 24.28
C ASP A 236 17.93 2.22 22.80
N LYS A 237 16.65 1.95 22.50
CA LYS A 237 16.16 1.88 21.10
C LYS A 237 16.39 3.20 20.36
N ALA A 238 16.05 4.34 20.97
CA ALA A 238 16.21 5.65 20.37
C ALA A 238 17.70 5.96 20.08
N ARG A 239 18.59 5.71 21.04
CA ARG A 239 20.05 5.85 20.83
C ARG A 239 20.55 5.01 19.66
N ARG A 240 20.13 3.74 19.56
CA ARG A 240 20.51 2.87 18.42
C ARG A 240 19.98 3.39 17.09
N ALA A 241 18.79 4.01 17.06
CA ALA A 241 18.23 4.60 15.84
C ALA A 241 19.03 5.83 15.39
N VAL A 242 19.44 6.69 16.33
CA VAL A 242 20.36 7.81 16.06
C VAL A 242 21.67 7.31 15.46
N GLU A 243 22.32 6.33 16.10
CA GLU A 243 23.59 5.78 15.58
C GLU A 243 23.43 5.12 14.22
N ARG A 244 22.33 4.41 13.97
CA ARG A 244 22.06 3.81 12.65
C ARG A 244 21.86 4.86 11.57
N SER A 245 21.06 5.90 11.83
CA SER A 245 20.83 6.98 10.86
C SER A 245 22.11 7.77 10.58
N LYS A 246 22.92 8.04 11.62
CA LYS A 246 24.26 8.62 11.50
C LYS A 246 25.16 7.77 10.60
N GLN A 247 25.21 6.45 10.85
CA GLN A 247 26.01 5.53 10.04
C GLN A 247 25.56 5.50 8.58
N VAL A 248 24.25 5.58 8.32
CA VAL A 248 23.73 5.62 6.94
C VAL A 248 24.20 6.89 6.24
N LEU A 249 24.02 8.06 6.85
CA LEU A 249 24.45 9.34 6.28
C LEU A 249 25.96 9.38 6.04
N HIS A 250 26.74 8.87 7.00
CA HIS A 250 28.19 8.72 6.83
C HIS A 250 28.56 7.83 5.64
N ASN A 251 27.93 6.65 5.49
CA ASN A 251 28.19 5.75 4.37
C ASN A 251 27.88 6.39 3.01
N LEU A 252 26.86 7.26 2.97
CA LEU A 252 26.49 8.01 1.77
C LEU A 252 27.38 9.24 1.51
N GLY A 253 28.30 9.58 2.43
CA GLY A 253 29.10 10.80 2.35
C GLY A 253 28.30 12.08 2.58
N CYS A 254 27.14 11.98 3.24
CA CYS A 254 26.26 13.11 3.52
C CYS A 254 26.58 13.74 4.87
N ALA A 255 26.53 15.07 4.93
CA ALA A 255 26.61 15.80 6.19
C ALA A 255 25.42 15.46 7.09
N LEU A 256 25.70 15.33 8.39
CA LEU A 256 24.64 15.27 9.40
C LEU A 256 23.94 16.64 9.47
N PRO A 257 22.62 16.65 9.73
CA PRO A 257 21.92 17.88 10.06
C PRO A 257 22.59 18.63 11.22
N THR A 258 22.61 19.96 11.17
CA THR A 258 23.18 20.80 12.23
C THR A 258 22.27 20.85 13.45
N ASP A 259 22.82 21.27 14.60
CA ASP A 259 22.05 21.46 15.83
C ASP A 259 20.91 22.48 15.63
N ASP A 260 21.17 23.56 14.89
CA ASP A 260 20.15 24.56 14.52
C ASP A 260 18.99 23.93 13.72
N GLN A 261 19.30 23.03 12.78
CA GLN A 261 18.29 22.30 12.02
C GLN A 261 17.48 21.35 12.91
N ALA A 262 18.12 20.71 13.90
CA ALA A 262 17.43 19.86 14.86
C ALA A 262 16.49 20.63 15.78
N GLN A 263 16.92 21.81 16.25
CA GLN A 263 16.07 22.70 17.04
C GLN A 263 14.88 23.22 16.22
N ALA A 264 15.13 23.68 15.00
CA ALA A 264 14.07 24.16 14.10
C ALA A 264 13.06 23.05 13.75
N TYR A 265 13.53 21.84 13.48
CA TYR A 265 12.67 20.68 13.22
C TYR A 265 11.78 20.34 14.42
N THR A 266 12.36 20.33 15.62
CA THR A 266 11.63 20.04 16.86
C THR A 266 10.56 21.09 17.12
N ALA A 267 10.91 22.38 17.04
CA ALA A 267 9.97 23.48 17.21
C ALA A 267 8.80 23.42 16.21
N ALA A 268 9.06 23.08 14.94
CA ALA A 268 8.03 22.93 13.92
C ALA A 268 7.06 21.76 14.18
N ARG A 269 7.48 20.72 14.91
CA ARG A 269 6.65 19.56 15.25
C ARG A 269 5.84 19.74 16.53
N GLU A 270 6.33 20.55 17.47
CA GLU A 270 5.66 20.85 18.74
C GLU A 270 4.61 21.96 18.58
N GLY A 271 4.76 22.83 17.57
CA GLY A 271 3.79 23.87 17.23
C GLY A 271 2.63 23.45 16.32
N ALA A 272 2.54 22.17 15.95
CA ALA A 272 1.51 21.59 15.07
C ALA A 272 0.67 20.55 15.81
#